data_AF-A0A517ZNN4-F1
#
_entry.id   AF-A0A517ZNN4-F1
#
_cell.length_a   1.000
_cell.length_b   1.000
_cell.length_c   1.000
_cell.angle_alpha   90.00
_cell.angle_beta   90.00
_cell.angle_gamma   90.00
#
_symmetry.space_group_name_H-M   'P 1'
#
loop_
_entity.id
_entity.type
_entity.pdbx_description
1 polymer ?
#
loop_
_entity_poly.entity_id
_entity_poly.type
_entity_poly.pdbx_seq_one_letter_code
_entity_poly.pdbx_strand_id
1 'polypeptide(L)'
;MTIRSNPPGARVFLEDKEIGFTPVSTDFTYYGTREITLVKDGYETATIFQPVRKPWYQYLPFEFFADNLSPAKINNRHEFNYQLEPLRIEPQDDILNRGWELRNAAQIPE
;
A
#
# COMPACT_ATOMS: atom_id res chain seq x y z
N MET A 1 8.16 5.89 -10.07
CA MET A 1 7.66 5.52 -8.73
C MET A 1 8.59 4.46 -8.18
N THR A 2 9.09 4.64 -6.96
CA THR A 2 9.94 3.65 -6.28
C THR A 2 9.14 3.02 -5.15
N ILE A 3 9.07 1.69 -5.10
CA ILE A 3 8.37 0.92 -4.08
C ILE A 3 9.40 0.22 -3.21
N ARG A 4 9.31 0.44 -1.90
CA ARG A 4 10.16 -0.18 -0.87
C ARG A 4 9.29 -0.87 0.16
N SER A 5 9.79 -1.96 0.73
CA SER A 5 9.14 -2.64 1.85
C SER A 5 10.09 -2.90 2.99
N ASN A 6 9.54 -3.02 4.19
CA ASN A 6 10.25 -3.51 5.37
C ASN A 6 9.50 -4.75 5.94
N PRO A 7 10.12 -5.94 5.94
CA PRO A 7 11.46 -6.24 5.40
C PRO A 7 11.55 -6.13 3.85
N PRO A 8 12.76 -5.96 3.28
CA PRO A 8 12.97 -5.89 1.84
C PRO A 8 12.80 -7.26 1.16
N GLY A 9 12.79 -7.27 -0.18
CA GLY A 9 12.64 -8.48 -0.98
C GLY A 9 11.22 -9.03 -1.02
N ALA A 10 10.22 -8.16 -0.85
CA ALA A 10 8.82 -8.50 -1.10
C ALA A 10 8.56 -8.49 -2.61
N ARG A 11 7.82 -9.46 -3.13
CA ARG A 11 7.34 -9.47 -4.52
C ARG A 11 6.29 -8.38 -4.67
N VAL A 12 6.39 -7.60 -5.74
CA VAL A 12 5.52 -6.45 -6.01
C VAL A 12 4.72 -6.68 -7.27
N PHE A 13 3.41 -6.51 -7.14
CA PHE A 13 2.47 -6.44 -8.25
C PHE A 13 1.91 -5.03 -8.33
N LEU A 14 1.83 -4.50 -9.55
CA LEU A 14 1.18 -3.23 -9.87
C LEU A 14 0.05 -3.53 -10.84
N GLU A 15 -1.19 -3.31 -10.42
CA GLU A 15 -2.39 -3.65 -11.23
C GLU A 15 -2.33 -5.09 -11.74
N ASP A 16 -2.17 -6.05 -10.83
CA ASP A 16 -2.02 -7.49 -11.09
C ASP A 16 -0.79 -7.92 -11.91
N LYS A 17 0.03 -6.97 -12.39
CA LYS A 17 1.26 -7.28 -13.12
C LYS A 17 2.45 -7.31 -12.17
N GLU A 18 3.17 -8.42 -12.15
CA GLU A 18 4.44 -8.51 -11.42
C GLU A 18 5.47 -7.56 -12.03
N ILE A 19 6.06 -6.70 -11.20
CA ILE A 19 7.10 -5.75 -11.61
C ILE A 19 8.48 -6.08 -11.02
N GLY A 20 8.56 -6.99 -10.04
CA GLY A 20 9.80 -7.46 -9.44
C GLY A 20 9.76 -7.50 -7.91
N PHE A 21 10.92 -7.37 -7.26
CA PHE A 21 11.07 -7.41 -5.81
C PHE A 21 11.52 -6.07 -5.23
N THR A 22 11.06 -5.73 -4.03
CA THR A 22 11.47 -4.48 -3.36
C THR A 22 12.96 -4.49 -2.99
N PRO A 23 13.68 -3.36 -3.16
CA PRO A 23 13.21 -2.11 -3.76
C PRO A 23 13.11 -2.19 -5.30
N VAL A 24 11.98 -1.77 -5.86
CA VAL A 24 11.75 -1.73 -7.32
C VAL A 24 11.35 -0.34 -7.77
N SER A 25 11.87 0.09 -8.92
CA SER A 25 11.50 1.36 -9.55
C SER A 25 10.81 1.09 -10.87
N THR A 26 9.64 1.70 -11.09
CA THR A 26 8.94 1.66 -12.38
C THR A 26 8.57 3.07 -12.82
N ASP A 27 8.65 3.30 -14.13
CA ASP A 27 8.06 4.48 -14.73
C ASP A 27 6.53 4.38 -14.66
N PHE A 28 5.86 5.52 -14.47
CA PHE A 28 4.40 5.60 -14.51
C PHE A 28 4.00 6.66 -15.53
N THR A 29 3.18 6.28 -16.49
CA THR A 29 2.73 7.19 -17.56
C THR A 29 1.37 7.82 -17.24
N TYR A 30 0.59 7.18 -16.36
CA TYR A 30 -0.79 7.55 -16.10
C TYR A 30 -1.01 7.92 -14.63
N TYR A 31 -1.68 9.06 -14.39
CA TYR A 31 -2.06 9.55 -13.07
C TYR A 31 -3.36 8.88 -12.59
N GLY A 32 -3.52 8.67 -11.28
CA GLY A 32 -4.68 7.96 -10.71
C GLY A 32 -4.32 7.15 -9.46
N THR A 33 -5.30 6.44 -8.90
CA THR A 33 -5.07 5.47 -7.82
C THR A 33 -4.58 4.17 -8.42
N ARG A 34 -3.44 3.67 -7.93
CA ARG A 34 -2.85 2.39 -8.36
C ARG A 34 -3.00 1.36 -7.27
N GLU A 35 -3.36 0.15 -7.66
CA GLU A 35 -3.31 -1.01 -6.78
C GLU A 35 -1.90 -1.58 -6.76
N ILE A 36 -1.30 -1.63 -5.56
CA ILE A 36 0.00 -2.21 -5.29
C ILE A 36 -0.20 -3.36 -4.33
N THR A 37 0.20 -4.56 -4.75
CA THR A 37 0.15 -5.75 -3.91
C THR A 37 1.57 -6.19 -3.58
N LEU A 38 1.87 -6.33 -2.29
CA LEU A 38 3.15 -6.81 -1.78
C LEU A 38 2.97 -8.19 -1.15
N VAL A 39 3.78 -9.14 -1.59
CA VAL A 39 3.77 -10.52 -1.11
C VAL A 39 5.16 -10.89 -0.60
N LYS A 40 5.23 -11.42 0.62
CA LYS A 40 6.47 -11.93 1.20
C LYS A 40 6.20 -13.11 2.11
N ASP A 41 7.01 -14.15 2.00
CA ASP A 41 6.90 -15.35 2.84
C ASP A 41 7.04 -15.01 4.33
N GLY A 42 6.13 -15.52 5.15
CA GLY A 42 6.08 -15.25 6.59
C GLY A 42 5.43 -13.91 6.96
N TYR A 43 4.89 -13.18 5.99
CA TYR A 43 4.19 -11.91 6.17
C TYR A 43 2.79 -11.97 5.56
N GLU A 44 1.90 -11.12 6.04
CA GLU A 44 0.58 -10.92 5.46
C GLU A 44 0.70 -10.25 4.08
N THR A 45 -0.18 -10.63 3.16
CA THR A 45 -0.27 -9.97 1.84
C THR A 45 -0.88 -8.59 2.03
N ALA A 46 -0.16 -7.56 1.57
CA ALA A 46 -0.61 -6.18 1.68
C ALA A 46 -1.08 -5.65 0.32
N THR A 47 -2.35 -5.29 0.21
CA THR A 47 -2.93 -4.63 -0.96
C THR A 47 -3.20 -3.16 -0.63
N ILE A 48 -2.56 -2.25 -1.36
CA ILE A 48 -2.61 -0.81 -1.12
C ILE A 48 -3.12 -0.08 -2.37
N PHE A 49 -4.12 0.78 -2.18
CA PHE A 49 -4.58 1.72 -3.19
C PHE A 49 -3.83 3.04 -3.06
N GLN A 50 -2.72 3.18 -3.79
CA GLN A 50 -1.84 4.35 -3.71
C GLN A 50 -2.31 5.44 -4.68
N PRO A 51 -2.82 6.59 -4.19
CA PRO A 51 -3.11 7.73 -5.06
C PRO A 51 -1.82 8.35 -5.58
N VAL A 52 -1.65 8.38 -6.90
CA VAL A 52 -0.55 9.08 -7.58
C VAL A 52 -1.09 10.40 -8.12
N ARG A 53 -0.81 11.50 -7.40
CA ARG A 53 -1.28 12.85 -7.75
C ARG A 53 -0.63 13.36 -9.04
N LYS A 54 -1.46 13.92 -9.91
CA LYS A 54 -1.06 14.69 -11.09
C LYS A 54 -0.33 15.98 -10.66
N PRO A 55 0.75 16.40 -11.34
CA PRO A 55 1.37 17.68 -11.05
C PRO A 55 0.35 18.81 -11.27
N TRP A 56 0.35 19.75 -10.34
CA TRP A 56 -0.64 20.80 -10.13
C TRP A 56 -0.73 21.83 -11.26
N TYR A 57 0.27 21.90 -12.14
CA TYR A 57 0.35 22.85 -13.26
C TYR A 57 -0.59 22.56 -14.46
N GLN A 58 -1.41 21.50 -14.42
CA GLN A 58 -2.29 21.11 -15.54
C GLN A 58 -3.75 21.58 -15.42
N TYR A 59 -4.05 22.44 -14.44
CA TYR A 59 -5.31 23.17 -14.32
C TYR A 59 -5.04 24.67 -14.47
N LEU A 60 -5.48 25.29 -15.57
CA LEU A 60 -5.52 26.76 -15.73
C LEU A 60 -6.95 27.14 -16.18
N PRO A 61 -7.52 28.26 -15.66
CA PRO A 61 -6.85 29.56 -15.53
C PRO A 61 -7.16 30.29 -14.20
N PHE A 62 -6.34 30.09 -13.16
CA PHE A 62 -6.08 31.14 -12.17
C PHE A 62 -4.58 31.13 -11.91
N GLU A 63 -3.87 31.81 -12.80
CA GLU A 63 -2.52 32.30 -12.57
C GLU A 63 -2.55 33.34 -11.43
N PHE A 64 -1.36 33.61 -10.87
CA PHE A 64 -1.04 34.55 -9.78
C PHE A 64 -0.93 33.90 -8.39
N PHE A 65 0.34 33.74 -7.98
CA PHE A 65 0.88 33.32 -6.67
C PHE A 65 0.98 31.82 -6.40
N ALA A 66 2.00 31.17 -6.97
CA ALA A 66 2.89 30.27 -6.20
C ALA A 66 4.11 29.72 -6.96
N ASP A 67 4.22 29.90 -8.29
CA ASP A 67 5.22 29.13 -9.05
C ASP A 67 6.53 29.83 -9.43
N ASN A 68 6.64 31.15 -9.25
CA ASN A 68 7.80 31.90 -9.71
C ASN A 68 8.91 32.09 -8.65
N LEU A 69 8.95 31.27 -7.58
CA LEU A 69 9.88 31.46 -6.45
C LEU A 69 10.78 30.25 -6.12
N SER A 70 10.77 29.16 -6.90
CA SER A 70 11.70 28.04 -6.67
C SER A 70 12.47 27.67 -7.94
N PRO A 71 13.79 27.92 -8.00
CA PRO A 71 14.66 27.46 -9.08
C PRO A 71 14.99 25.96 -8.99
N ALA A 72 14.35 25.21 -8.09
CA ALA A 72 14.61 23.78 -7.93
C ALA A 72 13.83 22.98 -8.97
N LYS A 73 14.53 22.22 -9.82
CA LYS A 73 13.94 21.15 -10.64
C LYS A 73 13.12 20.24 -9.72
N ILE A 74 11.80 20.31 -9.78
CA ILE A 74 10.90 19.42 -9.05
C ILE A 74 10.95 18.06 -9.73
N ASN A 75 11.97 17.28 -9.40
CA ASN A 75 12.05 15.87 -9.76
C ASN A 75 11.01 15.13 -8.93
N ASN A 76 9.84 14.87 -9.49
CA ASN A 76 8.73 14.20 -8.81
C ASN A 76 9.02 12.70 -8.64
N ARG A 77 10.07 12.35 -7.87
CA ARG A 77 10.36 10.97 -7.45
C ARG A 77 9.48 10.63 -6.26
N HIS A 78 8.32 10.03 -6.55
CA HIS A 78 7.49 9.44 -5.51
C HIS A 78 8.12 8.14 -5.03
N GLU A 79 8.67 8.16 -3.81
CA GLU A 79 9.11 6.98 -3.07
C GLU A 79 8.00 6.56 -2.08
N PHE A 80 7.57 5.31 -2.17
CA PHE A 80 6.57 4.73 -1.27
C PHE A 80 7.22 3.62 -0.44
N ASN A 81 7.03 3.70 0.89
CA ASN A 81 7.58 2.75 1.85
C ASN A 81 6.43 2.04 2.56
N TYR A 82 6.46 0.70 2.56
CA TYR A 82 5.43 -0.14 3.17
C TYR A 82 6.02 -1.01 4.27
N GLN A 83 5.38 -1.01 5.44
CA GLN A 83 5.69 -1.93 6.53
C GLN A 83 4.83 -3.18 6.34
N LEU A 84 5.45 -4.37 6.32
CA LEU A 84 4.72 -5.63 6.25
C LEU A 84 4.51 -6.18 7.67
N GLU A 85 3.31 -6.69 7.89
CA GLU A 85 2.93 -7.36 9.14
C GLU A 85 3.26 -8.85 9.07
N PRO A 86 3.88 -9.44 10.10
CA PRO A 86 4.14 -10.88 10.14
C PRO A 86 2.85 -11.69 10.07
N LEU A 87 2.91 -12.84 9.40
CA LEU A 87 1.75 -13.75 9.31
C LEU A 87 1.40 -14.27 10.70
N ARG A 88 0.22 -13.93 11.20
CA ARG A 88 -0.27 -14.44 12.48
C ARG A 88 -0.80 -15.86 12.33
N ILE A 89 -0.07 -16.83 12.88
CA ILE A 89 -0.56 -18.21 13.03
C ILE A 89 -1.39 -18.23 14.32
N GLU A 90 -2.72 -18.22 14.21
CA GLU A 90 -3.58 -18.41 15.38
C GLU A 90 -3.41 -19.84 15.93
N PRO A 91 -3.02 -20.02 17.21
CA PRO A 91 -2.97 -21.34 17.83
C PRO A 91 -4.37 -21.97 17.88
N GLN A 92 -4.49 -23.28 17.64
CA GLN A 92 -5.78 -23.98 17.58
C GLN A 92 -6.64 -23.80 18.85
N ASP A 93 -6.00 -23.66 20.02
CA ASP A 93 -6.70 -23.47 21.30
C ASP A 93 -7.51 -22.16 21.34
N ASP A 94 -7.03 -21.10 20.70
CA ASP A 94 -7.73 -19.80 20.62
C ASP A 94 -8.97 -19.89 19.72
N ILE A 95 -8.94 -20.74 18.68
CA ILE A 95 -10.07 -20.95 17.77
C ILE A 95 -11.19 -21.72 18.49
N LEU A 96 -10.83 -22.73 19.28
CA LEU A 96 -11.78 -23.52 20.05
C LEU A 96 -12.45 -22.69 21.15
N ASN A 97 -11.69 -21.89 21.90
CA ASN A 97 -12.22 -21.03 22.96
C ASN A 97 -13.22 -19.99 22.40
N ARG A 98 -12.91 -19.38 21.26
CA ARG A 98 -13.82 -18.44 20.58
C ARG A 98 -15.11 -19.12 20.11
N GLY A 99 -15.01 -20.36 19.63
CA GLY A 99 -16.18 -21.18 19.27
C GLY A 99 -17.09 -21.49 20.46
N TRP A 100 -16.51 -21.74 21.64
CA TRP A 100 -17.26 -21.93 22.88
C TRP A 100 -17.94 -20.63 23.36
N GLU A 101 -17.25 -19.49 23.30
CA GLU A 101 -17.82 -18.19 23.68
C GLU A 101 -19.01 -17.79 22.81
N LEU A 102 -18.91 -17.96 21.48
CA LEU A 102 -20.01 -17.68 20.56
C LEU A 102 -21.20 -18.62 20.79
N ARG A 103 -20.94 -19.90 21.09
CA ARG A 103 -21.99 -20.88 21.41
C ARG A 103 -22.70 -20.52 22.72
N ASN A 104 -21.95 -20.12 23.75
CA ASN A 104 -22.52 -19.72 25.04
C ASN A 104 -23.34 -18.43 24.91
N ALA A 105 -22.86 -17.44 24.16
CA ALA A 105 -23.60 -16.20 23.91
C ALA A 105 -24.92 -16.43 23.15
N ALA A 106 -24.96 -17.41 22.25
CA ALA A 106 -26.19 -17.80 21.54
C ALA A 106 -27.17 -18.63 22.39
N GLN A 107 -26.73 -19.16 23.53
CA GLN A 107 -27.54 -20.00 24.42
C GLN A 107 -28.12 -19.25 25.62
N ILE A 108 -27.88 -17.95 25.77
CA ILE A 108 -28.53 -17.13 26.80
C ILE A 108 -29.96 -16.81 26.31
N PRO A 109 -31.03 -17.37 26.92
CA PRO A 109 -32.39 -16.89 26.71
C PRO A 109 -32.60 -15.63 27.58
N GLU A 110 -33.41 -14.68 27.11
CA GLU A 110 -33.89 -13.54 27.92
C GLU A 110 -34.61 -13.97 29.20
#